data_AF-A0A1Z9G9Y0-F1
#
_entry.id   AF-A0A1Z9G9Y0-F1
#
_cell.length_a   1.000
_cell.length_b   1.000
_cell.length_c   1.000
_cell.angle_alpha   90.00
_cell.angle_beta   90.00
_cell.angle_gamma   90.00
#
_symmetry.space_group_name_H-M   'P 1'
#
loop_
_entity.id
_entity.type
_entity.pdbx_description
1 polymer ?
#
loop_
_entity_poly.entity_id
_entity_poly.type
_entity_poly.pdbx_seq_one_letter_code
_entity_poly.pdbx_strand_id
1 'polypeptide(L)'
;MDFTDMTKDELEAYGRTVGIELDRRLTKSVLIDQLNDHIENAEIELSDELSDPVYTDAEIEEEDFPVTGEDHPLMPPEVQVVPEEPVDPMIAITEEREARRSFHNLTEQHRQAEEKHALAKQRRIDMEVIENESFSQLESIKEALVKAEETWNSSKAML
;
A
#
# COMPACT_ATOMS: atom_id res chain seq x y z
N MET A 1 19.78 -30.58 -4.20
CA MET A 1 20.77 -30.01 -5.17
C MET A 1 21.83 -29.27 -4.37
N ASP A 2 23.06 -29.10 -4.90
CA ASP A 2 24.08 -28.27 -4.25
C ASP A 2 24.27 -26.96 -5.02
N PHE A 3 23.91 -25.84 -4.39
CA PHE A 3 23.95 -24.49 -4.98
C PHE A 3 25.26 -23.74 -4.65
N THR A 4 26.17 -24.37 -3.90
CA THR A 4 27.42 -23.74 -3.43
C THR A 4 28.40 -23.42 -4.55
N ASP A 5 28.33 -24.12 -5.69
CA ASP A 5 29.20 -23.89 -6.85
C ASP A 5 28.71 -22.76 -7.78
N MET A 6 27.43 -22.35 -7.68
CA MET A 6 26.83 -21.37 -8.59
C MET A 6 27.23 -19.94 -8.24
N THR A 7 27.42 -19.09 -9.24
CA THR A 7 27.60 -17.64 -9.05
C THR A 7 26.28 -16.97 -8.66
N LYS A 8 26.34 -15.76 -8.10
CA LYS A 8 25.11 -15.02 -7.72
C LYS A 8 24.18 -14.78 -8.91
N ASP A 9 24.73 -14.65 -10.11
CA ASP A 9 23.99 -14.39 -11.34
C ASP A 9 23.27 -15.67 -11.80
N GLU A 10 23.93 -16.82 -11.64
CA GLU A 10 23.33 -18.14 -11.91
C GLU A 10 22.25 -18.49 -10.87
N LEU A 11 22.44 -18.13 -9.60
CA LEU A 11 21.42 -18.32 -8.56
C LEU A 11 20.17 -17.50 -8.86
N GLU A 12 20.30 -16.23 -9.25
CA GLU A 12 19.15 -15.40 -9.64
C GLU A 12 18.46 -15.97 -10.88
N ALA A 13 19.23 -16.35 -11.90
CA ALA A 13 18.68 -16.92 -13.13
C ALA A 13 17.89 -18.20 -12.83
N TYR A 14 18.42 -19.09 -11.98
CA TYR A 14 17.73 -20.29 -11.57
C TYR A 14 16.51 -20.00 -10.68
N GLY A 15 16.62 -19.07 -9.73
CA GLY A 15 15.49 -18.57 -8.94
C GLY A 15 14.30 -18.19 -9.82
N ARG A 16 14.54 -17.42 -10.89
CA ARG A 16 13.50 -17.02 -11.85
C ARG A 16 12.85 -18.20 -12.56
N THR A 17 13.58 -19.31 -12.78
CA THR A 17 13.00 -20.53 -13.37
C THR A 17 12.10 -21.30 -12.41
N VAL A 18 12.38 -21.23 -11.11
CA VAL A 18 11.55 -21.87 -10.05
C VAL A 18 10.52 -20.91 -9.44
N GLY A 19 10.38 -19.70 -10.01
CA GLY A 19 9.32 -18.75 -9.67
C GLY A 19 9.66 -17.74 -8.56
N ILE A 20 10.94 -17.59 -8.18
CA ILE A 20 11.37 -16.60 -7.17
C ILE A 20 12.39 -15.60 -7.71
N GLU A 21 12.35 -14.36 -7.21
CA GLU A 21 13.33 -13.33 -7.53
C GLU A 21 14.29 -13.14 -6.35
N LEU A 22 15.59 -13.35 -6.58
CA LEU A 22 16.63 -13.25 -5.56
C LEU A 22 17.33 -11.88 -5.59
N ASP A 23 17.48 -11.22 -4.44
CA ASP A 23 18.17 -9.93 -4.34
C ASP A 23 19.70 -10.10 -4.30
N ARG A 24 20.36 -9.82 -5.44
CA ARG A 24 21.83 -9.89 -5.60
C ARG A 24 22.64 -8.99 -4.67
N ARG A 25 22.01 -8.02 -3.99
CA ARG A 25 22.65 -7.19 -2.96
C ARG A 25 23.00 -7.99 -1.70
N LEU A 26 22.32 -9.11 -1.46
CA LEU A 26 22.57 -10.00 -0.32
C LEU A 26 23.82 -10.89 -0.52
N THR A 27 24.28 -11.55 0.54
CA THR A 27 25.43 -12.46 0.47
C THR A 27 25.05 -13.76 -0.26
N LYS A 28 26.03 -14.43 -0.86
CA LYS A 28 25.80 -15.68 -1.60
C LYS A 28 25.15 -16.77 -0.73
N SER A 29 25.52 -16.85 0.55
CA SER A 29 24.90 -17.77 1.51
C SER A 29 23.41 -17.50 1.66
N VAL A 30 23.02 -16.24 1.85
CA VAL A 30 21.60 -15.86 2.01
C VAL A 30 20.79 -16.16 0.75
N LEU A 31 21.37 -15.98 -0.43
CA LEU A 31 20.71 -16.34 -1.69
C LEU A 31 20.50 -17.85 -1.83
N ILE A 32 21.45 -18.67 -1.36
CA ILE A 32 21.34 -20.13 -1.35
C ILE A 32 20.26 -20.56 -0.36
N ASP A 33 20.24 -19.98 0.84
CA ASP A 33 19.25 -20.29 1.88
C ASP A 33 17.82 -20.01 1.37
N GLN A 34 17.59 -18.82 0.79
CA GLN A 34 16.30 -18.45 0.21
C GLN A 34 15.82 -19.41 -0.89
N LEU A 35 16.75 -19.90 -1.71
CA LEU A 35 16.44 -20.81 -2.80
C LEU A 35 16.12 -22.23 -2.29
N ASN A 36 16.86 -22.71 -1.28
CA ASN A 36 16.58 -23.99 -0.63
C ASN A 36 15.21 -23.97 0.08
N ASP A 37 14.95 -22.92 0.87
CA ASP A 37 13.67 -22.76 1.59
C ASP A 37 12.47 -22.79 0.63
N HIS A 38 12.58 -22.12 -0.52
CA HIS A 38 11.50 -22.11 -1.51
C HIS A 38 11.24 -23.49 -2.13
N ILE A 39 12.31 -24.24 -2.45
CA ILE A 39 12.19 -25.56 -3.05
C ILE A 39 11.60 -26.56 -2.03
N GLU A 40 12.07 -26.52 -0.78
CA GLU A 40 11.56 -27.39 0.29
C GLU A 40 10.08 -27.12 0.57
N ASN A 41 9.66 -25.84 0.64
CA ASN A 41 8.27 -25.50 0.84
C ASN A 41 7.38 -25.93 -0.35
N ALA A 42 7.85 -25.75 -1.59
CA ALA A 42 7.12 -26.20 -2.77
C ALA A 42 6.95 -27.73 -2.82
N GLU A 43 7.95 -28.50 -2.38
CA GLU A 43 7.84 -29.96 -2.26
C GLU A 43 6.86 -30.39 -1.17
N ILE A 44 6.82 -29.67 -0.04
CA ILE A 44 5.89 -29.94 1.05
C ILE A 44 4.45 -29.65 0.60
N GLU A 45 4.19 -28.49 -0.01
CA GLU A 45 2.86 -28.12 -0.51
C GLU A 45 2.35 -29.14 -1.54
N LEU A 46 3.20 -29.56 -2.48
CA LEU A 46 2.84 -30.56 -3.47
C LEU A 46 2.56 -31.93 -2.83
N SER A 47 3.29 -32.29 -1.77
CA SER A 47 3.07 -33.56 -1.06
C SER A 47 1.78 -33.58 -0.26
N ASP A 48 1.37 -32.44 0.30
CA ASP A 48 0.13 -32.32 1.09
C ASP A 48 -1.10 -32.37 0.18
N GLU A 49 -1.01 -31.74 -1.01
CA GLU A 49 -2.08 -31.76 -2.02
C GLU A 49 -2.26 -33.15 -2.67
N LEU A 50 -1.18 -33.95 -2.74
CA LEU A 50 -1.24 -35.36 -3.16
C LEU A 50 -1.53 -36.33 -2.01
N SER A 51 -1.56 -35.87 -0.75
CA SER A 51 -1.85 -36.69 0.42
C SER A 51 -3.35 -36.86 0.67
N ASP A 52 -4.21 -36.27 -0.16
CA ASP A 52 -5.64 -36.55 -0.09
C ASP A 52 -5.88 -38.05 -0.36
N PRO A 53 -6.49 -38.78 0.59
CA PRO A 53 -6.69 -40.21 0.44
C PRO A 53 -7.60 -40.45 -0.77
N VAL A 54 -7.06 -41.12 -1.79
CA VAL A 54 -7.84 -41.62 -2.92
C VAL A 54 -8.81 -42.67 -2.36
N TYR A 55 -10.06 -42.30 -2.13
CA TYR A 55 -11.11 -43.21 -1.68
C TYR A 55 -11.46 -44.18 -2.82
N THR A 56 -10.80 -45.33 -2.85
CA THR A 56 -11.05 -46.40 -3.84
C THR A 56 -12.38 -47.12 -3.65
N ASP A 57 -13.05 -46.87 -2.52
CA ASP A 57 -14.23 -47.62 -2.08
C ASP A 57 -15.54 -46.83 -2.28
N ALA A 58 -15.47 -45.59 -2.76
CA ALA A 58 -16.64 -44.83 -3.16
C ALA A 58 -16.99 -45.21 -4.61
N GLU A 59 -17.64 -46.36 -4.79
CA GLU A 59 -18.39 -46.63 -6.02
C GLU A 59 -19.58 -45.65 -6.06
N ILE A 60 -19.36 -44.45 -6.59
CA ILE A 60 -20.47 -43.54 -6.91
C ILE A 60 -21.09 -44.09 -8.18
N GLU A 61 -22.23 -44.76 -8.05
CA GLU A 61 -23.01 -45.20 -9.20
C GLU A 61 -23.53 -43.97 -9.96
N GLU A 62 -23.69 -44.05 -11.29
CA GLU A 62 -24.22 -42.92 -12.08
C GLU A 62 -25.61 -42.45 -11.59
N GLU A 63 -26.33 -43.30 -10.86
CA GLU A 63 -27.63 -42.99 -10.24
C GLU A 63 -27.52 -42.09 -8.99
N ASP A 64 -26.35 -42.01 -8.36
CA ASP A 64 -26.07 -41.13 -7.21
C ASP A 64 -25.60 -39.72 -7.64
N PHE A 65 -25.33 -39.52 -8.93
CA PHE A 65 -25.11 -38.18 -9.47
C PHE A 65 -26.45 -37.43 -9.54
N PRO A 66 -26.53 -36.18 -9.05
CA PRO A 66 -27.73 -35.38 -9.18
C PRO A 66 -28.08 -35.23 -10.66
N VAL A 67 -29.33 -35.53 -11.01
CA VAL A 67 -29.87 -35.42 -12.36
C VAL A 67 -29.57 -34.02 -12.91
N THR A 68 -28.90 -33.95 -14.06
CA THR A 68 -28.61 -32.70 -14.76
C THR A 68 -29.93 -31.98 -15.05
N GLY A 69 -30.18 -30.84 -14.39
CA GLY A 69 -31.32 -29.97 -14.68
C GLY A 69 -32.30 -29.71 -13.53
N GLU A 70 -32.09 -30.27 -12.34
CA GLU A 70 -32.80 -29.78 -11.14
C GLU A 70 -32.05 -28.57 -10.54
N ASP A 71 -32.79 -27.52 -10.18
CA ASP A 71 -32.28 -26.29 -9.57
C ASP A 71 -31.49 -26.61 -8.29
N HIS A 72 -30.16 -26.72 -8.42
CA HIS A 72 -29.30 -26.96 -7.27
C HIS A 72 -29.32 -25.71 -6.37
N PRO A 73 -29.46 -25.83 -5.04
CA PRO A 73 -29.55 -24.66 -4.14
C PRO A 73 -28.34 -23.72 -4.18
N LEU A 74 -27.19 -24.21 -4.67
CA LEU A 74 -25.96 -23.43 -4.89
C LEU A 74 -25.81 -22.90 -6.33
N MET A 75 -26.69 -23.28 -7.25
CA MET A 75 -26.72 -22.62 -8.56
C MET A 75 -27.22 -21.19 -8.33
N PRO A 76 -26.46 -20.16 -8.72
CA PRO A 76 -26.95 -18.80 -8.63
C PRO A 76 -28.26 -18.70 -9.41
N PRO A 77 -29.27 -17.99 -8.88
CA PRO A 77 -30.53 -17.81 -9.60
C PRO A 77 -30.23 -17.25 -10.98
N GLU A 78 -30.95 -17.73 -12.01
CA GLU A 78 -30.81 -17.21 -13.36
C GLU A 78 -30.93 -15.68 -13.32
N VAL A 79 -29.79 -15.02 -13.55
CA VAL A 79 -29.75 -13.57 -13.61
C VAL A 79 -30.56 -13.19 -14.83
N GLN A 80 -31.63 -12.41 -14.64
CA GLN A 80 -32.37 -11.86 -15.77
C GLN A 80 -31.37 -11.16 -16.68
N VAL A 81 -31.20 -11.68 -17.90
CA VAL A 81 -30.36 -11.08 -18.92
C VAL A 81 -31.00 -9.74 -19.26
N VAL A 82 -30.53 -8.67 -18.63
CA VAL A 82 -30.83 -7.33 -19.07
C VAL A 82 -30.31 -7.26 -20.50
N PRO A 83 -31.15 -6.97 -21.50
CA PRO A 83 -30.67 -6.85 -22.87
C PRO A 83 -29.61 -5.75 -22.88
N GLU A 84 -28.35 -6.13 -23.10
CA GLU A 84 -27.29 -5.18 -23.38
C GLU A 84 -27.67 -4.48 -24.68
N GLU A 85 -28.17 -3.24 -24.56
CA GLU A 85 -28.39 -2.42 -25.74
C GLU A 85 -27.04 -2.24 -26.43
N PRO A 86 -26.95 -2.47 -27.76
CA PRO A 86 -25.69 -2.32 -28.47
C PRO A 86 -25.25 -0.86 -28.40
N VAL A 87 -24.25 -0.58 -27.56
CA VAL A 87 -23.66 0.76 -27.46
C VAL A 87 -23.00 1.06 -28.79
N ASP A 88 -23.45 2.13 -29.46
CA ASP A 88 -22.83 2.59 -30.69
C ASP A 88 -21.34 2.85 -30.42
N PRO A 89 -20.41 2.20 -31.15
CA PRO A 89 -18.98 2.33 -30.91
C PRO A 89 -18.48 3.78 -30.93
N MET A 90 -19.16 4.67 -31.67
CA MET A 90 -18.85 6.10 -31.63
C MET A 90 -19.16 6.74 -30.28
N ILE A 91 -20.27 6.36 -29.66
CA ILE A 91 -20.69 6.83 -28.33
C ILE A 91 -19.68 6.33 -27.28
N ALA A 92 -19.34 5.04 -27.32
CA ALA A 92 -18.36 4.45 -26.40
C ALA A 92 -16.98 5.14 -26.47
N ILE A 93 -16.49 5.46 -27.69
CA ILE A 93 -15.22 6.16 -27.87
C ILE A 93 -15.29 7.61 -27.34
N THR A 94 -16.42 8.30 -27.52
CA THR A 94 -16.59 9.65 -27.00
C THR A 94 -16.66 9.69 -25.48
N GLU A 95 -17.43 8.78 -24.87
CA GLU A 95 -17.57 8.67 -23.43
C GLU A 95 -16.24 8.34 -22.76
N GLU A 96 -15.48 7.40 -23.32
CA GLU A 96 -14.13 7.06 -22.83
C GLU A 96 -13.18 8.27 -22.92
N ARG A 97 -13.26 9.05 -24.01
CA ARG A 97 -12.45 10.27 -24.16
C ARG A 97 -12.83 11.34 -23.15
N GLU A 98 -14.11 11.52 -22.88
CA GLU A 98 -14.61 12.48 -21.90
C GLU A 98 -14.27 12.04 -20.47
N ALA A 99 -14.40 10.75 -20.15
CA ALA A 99 -13.99 10.16 -18.89
C ALA A 99 -12.50 10.36 -18.61
N ARG A 100 -11.64 10.17 -19.61
CA ARG A 100 -10.19 10.46 -19.48
C ARG A 100 -9.91 11.92 -19.17
N ARG A 101 -10.63 12.83 -19.82
CA ARG A 101 -10.48 14.28 -19.58
C ARG A 101 -10.97 14.66 -18.19
N SER A 102 -12.13 14.17 -17.77
CA SER A 102 -12.67 14.45 -16.44
C SER A 102 -11.77 13.88 -15.35
N PHE A 103 -11.26 12.65 -15.52
CA PHE A 103 -10.30 12.04 -14.62
C PHE A 103 -9.01 12.85 -14.49
N HIS A 104 -8.41 13.27 -15.62
CA HIS A 104 -7.22 14.10 -15.58
C HIS A 104 -7.46 15.45 -14.89
N ASN A 105 -8.58 16.12 -15.20
CA ASN A 105 -8.95 17.38 -14.57
C ASN A 105 -9.15 17.23 -13.06
N LEU A 106 -9.83 16.17 -12.62
CA LEU A 106 -10.05 15.90 -11.19
C LEU A 106 -8.76 15.57 -10.46
N THR A 107 -7.88 14.78 -11.09
CA THR A 107 -6.56 14.46 -10.52
C THR A 107 -5.74 15.73 -10.30
N GLU A 108 -5.73 16.62 -11.29
CA GLU A 108 -5.01 17.88 -11.19
C GLU A 108 -5.65 18.84 -10.17
N GLN A 109 -6.98 18.89 -10.09
CA GLN A 109 -7.67 19.65 -9.03
C GLN A 109 -7.36 19.12 -7.63
N HIS A 110 -7.30 17.80 -7.46
CA HIS A 110 -6.91 17.18 -6.20
C HIS A 110 -5.50 17.60 -5.79
N ARG A 111 -4.53 17.48 -6.71
CA ARG A 111 -3.14 17.90 -6.49
C ARG A 111 -3.05 19.37 -6.06
N GLN A 112 -3.76 20.26 -6.77
CA GLN A 112 -3.78 21.68 -6.42
C GLN A 112 -4.41 21.95 -5.05
N ALA A 113 -5.47 21.20 -4.69
CA ALA A 113 -6.10 21.32 -3.39
C ALA A 113 -5.17 20.85 -2.26
N GLU A 114 -4.45 19.75 -2.45
CA GLU A 114 -3.44 19.25 -1.51
C GLU A 114 -2.31 20.26 -1.29
N GLU A 115 -1.73 20.80 -2.37
CA GLU A 115 -0.66 21.80 -2.29
C GLU A 115 -1.14 23.08 -1.58
N LYS A 116 -2.35 23.54 -1.90
CA LYS A 116 -2.96 24.69 -1.23
C LYS A 116 -3.16 24.44 0.26
N HIS A 117 -3.61 23.24 0.63
CA HIS A 117 -3.78 22.87 2.03
C HIS A 117 -2.44 22.77 2.78
N ALA A 118 -1.42 22.17 2.14
CA ALA A 118 -0.07 22.10 2.70
C ALA A 118 0.52 23.50 2.94
N LEU A 119 0.36 24.42 1.99
CA LEU A 119 0.80 25.80 2.12
C LEU A 119 0.07 26.54 3.26
N ALA A 120 -1.24 26.33 3.40
CA ALA A 120 -2.01 26.91 4.50
C ALA A 120 -1.54 26.39 5.86
N LYS A 121 -1.23 25.09 5.97
CA LYS A 121 -0.66 24.49 7.17
C LYS A 121 0.72 25.07 7.50
N GLN A 122 1.59 25.24 6.50
CA GLN A 122 2.90 25.85 6.70
C GLN A 122 2.78 27.29 7.22
N ARG A 123 1.93 28.11 6.59
CA ARG A 123 1.68 29.49 7.04
C ARG A 123 1.19 29.56 8.48
N ARG A 124 0.37 28.60 8.91
CA ARG A 124 -0.09 28.53 10.31
C ARG A 124 1.09 28.28 11.26
N ILE A 125 1.95 27.32 10.94
CA ILE A 125 3.14 27.01 11.74
C ILE A 125 4.07 28.23 11.80
N ASP A 126 4.31 28.89 10.67
CA ASP A 126 5.18 30.07 10.62
C ASP A 126 4.63 31.21 11.51
N MET A 127 3.31 31.42 11.51
CA MET A 127 2.67 32.38 12.40
C MET A 127 2.79 32.00 13.87
N GLU A 128 2.61 30.73 14.22
CA GLU A 128 2.81 30.23 15.59
C GLU A 128 4.27 30.44 16.06
N VAL A 129 5.26 30.25 15.17
CA VAL A 129 6.67 30.52 15.47
C VAL A 129 6.90 32.01 15.74
N ILE A 130 6.37 32.89 14.88
CA ILE A 130 6.49 34.35 15.04
C ILE A 130 5.84 34.80 16.36
N GLU A 131 4.67 34.26 16.69
CA GLU A 131 4.00 34.54 17.96
C GLU A 131 4.89 34.17 19.14
N ASN A 132 5.45 32.95 19.15
CA ASN A 132 6.33 32.48 20.21
C ASN A 132 7.61 33.32 20.34
N GLU A 133 8.21 33.74 19.23
CA GLU A 133 9.36 34.64 19.24
C GLU A 133 9.01 36.00 19.85
N SER A 134 7.87 36.58 19.43
CA SER A 134 7.40 37.86 19.99
C SER A 134 7.07 37.76 21.48
N PHE A 135 6.52 36.62 21.91
CA PHE A 135 6.23 36.32 23.30
C PHE A 135 7.51 36.24 24.14
N SER A 136 8.54 35.53 23.65
CA SER A 136 9.83 35.46 24.32
C SER A 136 10.50 36.82 24.44
N GLN A 137 10.41 37.67 23.39
CA GLN A 137 10.93 39.03 23.46
C GLN A 137 10.20 39.86 24.52
N LEU A 138 8.87 39.75 24.57
CA LEU A 138 8.05 40.45 25.55
C LEU A 138 8.38 40.05 27.00
N GLU A 139 8.60 38.76 27.26
CA GLU A 139 9.08 38.29 28.56
C GLU A 139 10.47 38.84 28.89
N SER A 140 11.42 38.84 27.95
CA SER A 140 12.75 39.41 28.19
C SER A 140 12.71 40.90 28.53
N ILE A 141 11.82 41.66 27.87
CA ILE A 141 11.63 43.09 28.11
C ILE A 141 10.96 43.31 29.47
N LYS A 142 9.97 42.49 29.84
CA LYS A 142 9.35 42.54 31.17
C LYS A 142 10.38 42.34 32.27
N GLU A 143 11.22 41.31 32.15
CA GLU A 143 12.29 41.06 33.12
C GLU A 143 13.27 42.24 33.21
N ALA A 144 13.66 42.81 32.07
CA ALA A 144 14.52 43.98 32.02
C ALA A 144 13.86 45.20 32.67
N LEU A 145 12.56 45.40 32.48
CA LEU A 145 11.79 46.49 33.05
C LEU A 145 11.69 46.37 34.58
N VAL A 146 11.43 45.17 35.10
CA VAL A 146 11.43 44.90 36.56
C VAL A 146 12.79 45.25 37.17
N LYS A 147 13.89 44.78 36.56
CA LYS A 147 15.25 45.12 37.02
C LYS A 147 15.51 46.63 36.98
N ALA A 148 15.09 47.29 35.90
CA ALA A 148 15.23 48.74 35.79
C ALA A 148 14.46 49.48 36.89
N GLU A 149 13.22 49.05 37.19
CA GLU A 149 12.41 49.61 38.28
C GLU A 149 13.06 49.40 39.65
N GLU A 150 13.60 48.22 39.94
CA GLU A 150 14.34 47.93 41.17
C GLU A 150 15.57 48.84 41.33
N THR A 151 16.35 49.01 40.25
CA THR A 151 17.53 49.90 40.28
C THR A 151 17.14 51.37 40.46
N TRP A 152 16.06 51.83 39.82
CA TRP A 152 15.54 53.18 39.98
C TRP A 152 15.06 53.45 41.41
N ASN A 153 14.27 52.54 41.97
CA ASN A 153 13.78 52.64 43.35
C ASN A 153 14.92 52.63 44.36
N SER A 154 15.95 51.81 44.13
CA SER A 154 17.16 51.78 44.97
C SER A 154 17.93 53.10 44.92
N SER A 155 18.12 53.67 43.73
CA SER A 155 18.77 54.98 43.57
C SER A 155 17.97 56.10 44.23
N LYS A 156 16.64 56.07 44.13
CA LYS A 156 15.76 57.06 44.75
C LYS A 156 15.81 56.99 46.28
N ALA A 157 15.98 55.81 46.87
CA ALA A 157 16.11 55.63 48.30
C ALA A 157 17.46 56.14 48.88
N MET A 158 18.46 56.35 48.02
CA MET A 158 19.78 56.89 48.40
C MET A 158 19.87 58.43 48.28
N LEU A 159 18.86 59.09 47.71
CA LEU A 159 18.71 60.54 47.61
C LEU A 159 17.88 61.08 48.77
#